data_AF-A0A6A5QCQ6-F1
#
_entry.id   AF-A0A6A5QCQ6-F1
#
_cell.length_a   1.000
_cell.length_b   1.000
_cell.length_c   1.000
_cell.angle_alpha   90.00
_cell.angle_beta   90.00
_cell.angle_gamma   90.00
#
_symmetry.space_group_name_H-M   'P 1'
#
loop_
_entity.id
_entity.type
_entity.pdbx_description
1 polymer ?
#
loop_
_entity_poly.entity_id
_entity_poly.type
_entity_poly.pdbx_seq_one_letter_code
_entity_poly.pdbx_strand_id
1 'polypeptide(L)'
;MAQSDDEDDYMNMTFEDAPKGPKYETSLQRAARKRKEGEARSRQKTKAEKEADAEAAREASLATALPETNKGFKMMAKFGFKQGDTLGKTEDARKEPIKVDIKGDRSGIGLESEKKRKFREQWEEADREAKRSKEKEGDYLEMRRLEAKEKKAERDLDSAQRTAERLAETEAEDKGTPQPVERPWKDVNILWRTRARRRAVIMHEKQQRRELNNSIASRLPTLAADDDDEEDDSKVAQGRDLAPFYTSLEDDLVDEDPELAEFEAQPVPERLQKLLTFLRDKFHYCLYCGYRYPDAELEGCPGVSEEEHD
;
A
#
# COMPACT_ATOMS: atom_id res chain seq x y z
N MET A 1 26.04 1.52 50.14
CA MET A 1 26.31 0.38 49.24
C MET A 1 24.98 -0.30 48.98
N ALA A 2 24.62 -0.40 47.71
CA ALA A 2 23.28 -0.72 47.23
C ALA A 2 22.93 -2.19 47.44
N GLN A 3 21.72 -2.44 47.94
CA GLN A 3 20.98 -3.68 47.71
C GLN A 3 20.31 -3.52 46.34
N SER A 4 20.67 -4.37 45.38
CA SER A 4 19.91 -4.55 44.14
C SER A 4 19.17 -5.88 44.27
N ASP A 5 17.85 -5.77 44.32
CA ASP A 5 16.87 -6.86 44.18
C ASP A 5 17.15 -7.65 42.90
N ASP A 6 17.36 -8.95 43.05
CA ASP A 6 17.28 -9.93 41.96
C ASP A 6 15.78 -10.15 41.67
N GLU A 7 15.24 -9.40 40.70
CA GLU A 7 13.96 -9.71 40.07
C GLU A 7 14.13 -10.98 39.21
N ASP A 8 13.94 -12.12 39.84
CA ASP A 8 13.78 -13.41 39.18
C ASP A 8 12.74 -13.32 38.05
N ASP A 9 13.20 -13.65 36.85
CA ASP A 9 12.52 -13.66 35.55
C ASP A 9 11.20 -14.47 35.59
N TYR A 10 10.14 -13.83 36.10
CA TYR A 10 8.79 -14.37 36.35
C TYR A 10 8.02 -14.82 35.08
N MET A 11 8.67 -14.87 33.93
CA MET A 11 8.08 -15.37 32.67
C MET A 11 8.92 -16.45 31.98
N ASN A 12 10.04 -16.89 32.56
CA ASN A 12 10.86 -17.96 32.00
C ASN A 12 10.95 -19.19 32.94
N MET A 13 9.80 -19.71 33.36
CA MET A 13 9.72 -21.04 33.97
C MET A 13 9.93 -22.12 32.90
N THR A 14 11.20 -22.40 32.55
CA THR A 14 11.54 -23.62 31.82
C THR A 14 11.34 -24.81 32.73
N PHE A 15 10.26 -25.55 32.54
CA PHE A 15 10.01 -26.81 33.25
C PHE A 15 11.19 -27.77 33.00
N GLU A 16 12.04 -28.01 34.00
CA GLU A 16 13.17 -28.96 33.93
C GLU A 16 12.69 -30.42 33.75
N ASP A 17 11.41 -30.68 34.01
CA ASP A 17 10.70 -31.94 33.74
C ASP A 17 9.88 -31.92 32.43
N ALA A 18 10.23 -31.08 31.46
CA ALA A 18 9.76 -31.27 30.10
C ALA A 18 10.36 -32.59 29.56
N PRO A 19 9.55 -33.56 29.08
CA PRO A 19 10.10 -34.80 28.56
C PRO A 19 11.09 -34.46 27.44
N LYS A 20 12.38 -34.77 27.66
CA LYS A 20 13.42 -34.70 26.63
C LYS A 20 12.80 -35.25 25.34
N GLY A 21 12.67 -34.39 24.33
CA GLY A 21 12.05 -34.74 23.06
C GLY A 21 12.57 -36.10 22.56
N PRO A 22 11.76 -36.86 21.82
CA PRO A 22 12.01 -38.27 21.59
C PRO A 22 13.45 -38.51 21.10
N LYS A 23 14.20 -39.35 21.83
CA LYS A 23 15.60 -39.73 21.51
C LYS A 23 15.76 -40.36 20.11
N TYR A 24 14.65 -40.74 19.51
CA TYR A 24 14.55 -41.34 18.19
C TYR A 24 13.73 -40.41 17.29
N GLU A 25 14.21 -40.21 16.07
CA GLU A 25 13.45 -39.49 15.05
C GLU A 25 12.06 -40.12 14.89
N THR A 26 11.04 -39.28 14.92
CA THR A 26 9.67 -39.70 14.65
C THR A 26 9.58 -40.27 13.23
N SER A 27 8.60 -41.14 12.98
CA SER A 27 8.41 -41.76 11.65
C SER A 27 8.26 -40.70 10.55
N LEU A 28 7.62 -39.57 10.85
CA LEU A 28 7.47 -38.42 9.96
C LEU A 28 8.81 -37.72 9.67
N GLN A 29 9.66 -37.52 10.68
CA GLN A 29 11.02 -36.95 10.49
C GLN A 29 11.92 -37.89 9.68
N ARG A 30 11.84 -39.20 9.94
CA ARG A 30 12.58 -40.22 9.18
C ARG A 30 12.12 -40.28 7.72
N ALA A 31 10.81 -40.16 7.48
CA ALA A 31 10.25 -40.10 6.14
C ALA A 31 10.66 -38.82 5.40
N ALA A 32 10.65 -37.67 6.09
CA ALA A 32 11.11 -36.39 5.53
C ALA A 32 12.61 -36.44 5.17
N ARG A 33 13.48 -37.01 6.02
CA ARG A 33 14.90 -37.20 5.71
C ARG A 33 15.09 -38.10 4.49
N LYS A 34 14.43 -39.27 4.45
CA LYS A 34 14.51 -40.18 3.30
C LYS A 34 13.99 -39.54 2.01
N ARG A 35 12.94 -38.72 2.08
CA ARG A 35 12.43 -37.96 0.93
C ARG A 35 13.44 -36.92 0.45
N LYS A 36 14.06 -36.17 1.36
CA LYS A 36 15.10 -35.18 1.05
C LYS A 36 16.38 -35.81 0.51
N GLU A 37 16.81 -36.94 1.06
CA GLU A 37 17.93 -37.74 0.55
C GLU A 37 17.61 -38.35 -0.82
N GLY A 38 16.38 -38.82 -1.02
CA GLY A 38 15.88 -39.32 -2.29
C GLY A 38 15.87 -38.24 -3.36
N GLU A 39 15.40 -37.05 -3.03
CA GLU A 39 15.40 -35.87 -3.92
C GLU A 39 16.82 -35.38 -4.23
N ALA A 40 17.72 -35.36 -3.25
CA ALA A 40 19.13 -35.02 -3.47
C ALA A 40 19.86 -36.06 -4.34
N ARG A 41 19.51 -37.35 -4.25
CA ARG A 41 20.07 -38.43 -5.08
C ARG A 41 19.46 -38.47 -6.48
N SER A 42 18.17 -38.15 -6.61
CA SER A 42 17.46 -38.14 -7.89
C SER A 42 17.68 -36.86 -8.69
N ARG A 43 18.09 -35.76 -8.04
CA ARG A 43 18.52 -34.54 -8.71
C ARG A 43 19.77 -34.81 -9.53
N GLN A 44 19.57 -34.97 -10.84
CA GLN A 44 20.67 -34.97 -11.79
C GLN A 44 21.29 -33.58 -11.81
N LYS A 45 22.59 -33.51 -11.50
CA LYS A 45 23.35 -32.27 -11.64
C LYS A 45 23.19 -31.73 -13.05
N THR A 46 22.86 -30.45 -13.15
CA THR A 46 22.77 -29.74 -14.42
C THR A 46 24.15 -29.71 -15.11
N LYS A 47 24.16 -29.43 -16.42
CA LYS A 47 25.42 -29.35 -17.19
C LYS A 47 26.39 -28.33 -16.57
N ALA A 48 25.88 -27.19 -16.12
CA ALA A 48 26.67 -26.14 -15.49
C ALA A 48 27.24 -26.57 -14.12
N GLU A 49 26.45 -27.25 -13.29
CA GLU A 49 26.92 -27.76 -11.99
C GLU A 49 28.03 -28.82 -12.17
N LYS A 50 27.92 -29.70 -13.16
CA LYS A 50 28.95 -30.70 -13.47
C LYS A 50 30.26 -30.08 -13.95
N GLU A 51 30.17 -29.01 -14.74
CA GLU A 51 31.33 -28.27 -15.24
C GLU A 51 32.04 -27.56 -14.09
N ALA A 52 31.30 -26.90 -13.19
CA ALA A 52 31.85 -26.29 -11.99
C ALA A 52 32.50 -27.31 -11.03
N ASP A 53 31.89 -28.49 -10.83
CA ASP A 53 32.50 -29.58 -10.07
C ASP A 53 33.80 -30.09 -10.72
N ALA A 54 33.84 -30.16 -12.05
CA ALA A 54 35.03 -30.58 -12.80
C ALA A 54 36.15 -29.53 -12.74
N GLU A 55 35.81 -28.24 -12.80
CA GLU A 55 36.74 -27.13 -12.60
C GLU A 55 37.32 -27.15 -11.18
N ALA A 56 36.47 -27.29 -10.16
CA ALA A 56 36.90 -27.42 -8.76
C ALA A 56 37.81 -28.64 -8.54
N ALA A 57 37.51 -29.79 -9.17
CA ALA A 57 38.36 -30.97 -9.12
C ALA A 57 39.71 -30.74 -9.84
N ARG A 58 39.70 -30.01 -10.96
CA ARG A 58 40.93 -29.60 -11.66
C ARG A 58 41.77 -28.66 -10.81
N GLU A 59 41.17 -27.67 -10.16
CA GLU A 59 41.89 -26.75 -9.26
C GLU A 59 42.46 -27.48 -8.04
N ALA A 60 41.67 -28.36 -7.42
CA ALA A 60 42.14 -29.18 -6.30
C ALA A 60 43.30 -30.10 -6.69
N SER A 61 43.24 -30.72 -7.87
CA SER A 61 44.33 -31.56 -8.39
C SER A 61 45.57 -30.76 -8.81
N LEU A 62 45.40 -29.52 -9.28
CA LEU A 62 46.52 -28.61 -9.54
C LEU A 62 47.18 -28.11 -8.25
N ALA A 63 46.39 -27.92 -7.19
CA ALA A 63 46.87 -27.49 -5.87
C ALA A 63 47.54 -28.64 -5.08
N THR A 64 47.16 -29.90 -5.34
CA THR A 64 47.71 -31.06 -4.63
C THR A 64 49.05 -31.48 -5.22
N ALA A 65 50.13 -31.38 -4.43
CA ALA A 65 51.45 -31.85 -4.83
C ALA A 65 51.47 -33.37 -5.09
N LEU A 66 52.31 -33.82 -6.03
CA LEU A 66 52.43 -35.23 -6.37
C LEU A 66 52.93 -36.06 -5.16
N PRO A 67 52.27 -37.18 -4.82
CA PRO A 67 52.70 -38.02 -3.71
C PRO A 67 53.97 -38.82 -4.05
N GLU A 68 54.77 -39.14 -3.03
CA GLU A 68 56.05 -39.87 -3.17
C GLU A 68 55.90 -41.29 -3.76
N THR A 69 54.68 -41.84 -3.67
CA THR A 69 54.32 -43.14 -4.23
C THR A 69 54.28 -43.12 -5.76
N ASN A 70 54.08 -41.95 -6.38
CA ASN A 70 54.00 -41.81 -7.82
C ASN A 70 55.34 -42.16 -8.49
N LYS A 71 55.31 -43.01 -9.52
CA LYS A 71 56.50 -43.41 -10.29
C LYS A 71 57.28 -42.20 -10.83
N GLY A 72 56.57 -41.13 -11.20
CA GLY A 72 57.17 -39.88 -11.68
C GLY A 72 58.02 -39.19 -10.61
N PHE A 73 57.50 -39.08 -9.39
CA PHE A 73 58.26 -38.52 -8.26
C PHE A 73 59.48 -39.40 -7.92
N LYS A 74 59.33 -40.73 -7.94
CA LYS A 74 60.46 -41.66 -7.72
C LYS A 74 61.55 -41.56 -8.79
N MET A 75 61.18 -41.29 -10.05
CA MET A 75 62.16 -41.05 -11.12
C MET A 75 62.86 -39.71 -10.91
N MET A 76 62.11 -38.63 -10.64
CA MET A 76 62.69 -37.30 -10.38
C MET A 76 63.62 -37.30 -9.16
N ALA A 77 63.23 -37.98 -8.08
CA ALA A 77 64.05 -38.12 -6.88
C ALA A 77 65.39 -38.83 -7.16
N LYS A 78 65.39 -39.85 -8.03
CA LYS A 78 66.64 -40.53 -8.47
C LYS A 78 67.55 -39.63 -9.29
N PHE A 79 67.00 -38.62 -9.96
CA PHE A 79 67.77 -37.61 -10.70
C PHE A 79 68.13 -36.38 -9.84
N GLY A 80 67.91 -36.44 -8.52
CA GLY A 80 68.35 -35.41 -7.57
C GLY A 80 67.30 -34.36 -7.20
N PHE A 81 66.04 -34.52 -7.60
CA PHE A 81 64.95 -33.64 -7.20
C PHE A 81 64.47 -33.95 -5.77
N LYS A 82 64.46 -32.96 -4.87
CA LYS A 82 63.86 -33.07 -3.53
C LYS A 82 62.50 -32.36 -3.51
N GLN A 83 61.58 -32.83 -2.66
CA GLN A 83 60.27 -32.20 -2.54
C GLN A 83 60.42 -30.74 -2.07
N GLY A 84 60.04 -29.79 -2.93
CA GLY A 84 60.17 -28.35 -2.66
C GLY A 84 61.35 -27.65 -3.33
N ASP A 85 62.25 -28.40 -3.98
CA ASP A 85 63.33 -27.82 -4.78
C ASP A 85 62.84 -27.39 -6.17
N THR A 86 63.46 -26.35 -6.72
CA THR A 86 63.21 -25.88 -8.08
C THR A 86 64.06 -26.65 -9.08
N LEU A 87 63.51 -26.94 -10.26
CA LEU A 87 64.26 -27.59 -11.32
C LEU A 87 65.14 -26.57 -12.07
N GLY A 88 66.45 -26.80 -12.13
CA GLY A 88 67.40 -25.98 -12.88
C GLY A 88 68.64 -25.57 -12.07
N LYS A 89 69.61 -24.92 -12.72
CA LYS A 89 70.86 -24.44 -12.09
C LYS A 89 70.67 -23.14 -11.28
N THR A 90 69.59 -22.42 -11.54
CA THR A 90 69.26 -21.13 -10.91
C THR A 90 68.22 -21.32 -9.82
N GLU A 91 68.42 -20.69 -8.67
CA GLU A 91 67.54 -20.80 -7.49
C GLU A 91 66.17 -20.09 -7.67
N ASP A 92 66.03 -19.24 -8.69
CA ASP A 92 64.81 -18.45 -8.98
C ASP A 92 63.81 -19.13 -9.94
N ALA A 93 63.90 -20.44 -10.14
CA ALA A 93 62.98 -21.15 -11.02
C ALA A 93 61.56 -21.27 -10.40
N ARG A 94 60.52 -21.30 -11.26
CA ARG A 94 59.13 -21.36 -10.81
C ARG A 94 58.84 -22.70 -10.10
N LYS A 95 58.30 -22.62 -8.89
CA LYS A 95 57.89 -23.79 -8.07
C LYS A 95 56.53 -24.34 -8.47
N GLU A 96 55.69 -23.52 -9.08
CA GLU A 96 54.33 -23.88 -9.49
C GLU A 96 54.20 -23.90 -11.02
N PRO A 97 53.42 -24.85 -11.57
CA PRO A 97 53.06 -24.86 -12.98
C PRO A 97 52.38 -23.55 -13.41
N ILE A 98 52.60 -23.15 -14.67
CA ILE A 98 51.96 -21.96 -15.24
C ILE A 98 50.45 -22.19 -15.30
N LYS A 99 49.67 -21.26 -14.71
CA LYS A 99 48.21 -21.27 -14.83
C LYS A 99 47.83 -20.97 -16.28
N VAL A 100 47.05 -21.87 -16.88
CA VAL A 100 46.53 -21.72 -18.24
C VAL A 100 45.04 -21.44 -18.14
N ASP A 101 44.67 -20.18 -18.37
CA ASP A 101 43.27 -19.76 -18.45
C ASP A 101 42.72 -20.18 -19.81
N ILE A 102 41.93 -21.25 -19.82
CA ILE A 102 41.26 -21.69 -21.04
C ILE A 102 40.05 -20.79 -21.24
N LYS A 103 40.11 -19.91 -22.23
CA LYS A 103 38.99 -19.05 -22.59
C LYS A 103 37.84 -19.90 -23.15
N GLY A 104 36.78 -20.07 -22.35
CA GLY A 104 35.54 -20.77 -22.76
C GLY A 104 34.68 -19.96 -23.75
N ASP A 105 34.95 -18.67 -23.90
CA ASP A 105 34.15 -17.76 -24.71
C ASP A 105 34.73 -17.53 -26.12
N ARG A 106 33.84 -17.52 -27.12
CA ARG A 106 34.12 -17.01 -28.48
C ARG A 106 34.22 -15.48 -28.55
N SER A 107 34.16 -14.80 -27.41
CA SER A 107 34.23 -13.35 -27.32
C SER A 107 35.63 -12.84 -27.68
N GLY A 108 35.73 -11.62 -28.22
CA GLY A 108 37.02 -10.97 -28.48
C GLY A 108 37.87 -10.82 -27.21
N ILE A 109 39.19 -10.84 -27.34
CA ILE A 109 40.11 -10.51 -26.25
C ILE A 109 39.94 -9.02 -25.95
N GLY A 110 39.60 -8.65 -24.70
CA GLY A 110 39.37 -7.26 -24.28
C GLY A 110 37.91 -6.83 -24.08
N LEU A 111 36.92 -7.67 -24.42
CA LEU A 111 35.50 -7.34 -24.24
C LEU A 111 35.00 -7.54 -22.79
N GLU A 112 35.75 -8.30 -21.98
CA GLU A 112 35.45 -8.55 -20.57
C GLU A 112 35.66 -7.32 -19.67
N SER A 113 36.64 -6.46 -19.99
CA SER A 113 36.88 -5.23 -19.23
C SER A 113 35.77 -4.21 -19.45
N GLU A 114 35.30 -4.07 -20.70
CA GLU A 114 34.16 -3.19 -21.02
C GLU A 114 32.85 -3.69 -20.43
N LYS A 115 32.59 -5.01 -20.49
CA LYS A 115 31.43 -5.60 -19.81
C LYS A 115 31.48 -5.32 -18.30
N LYS A 116 32.63 -5.51 -17.65
CA LYS A 116 32.80 -5.21 -16.22
C LYS A 116 32.55 -3.73 -15.89
N ARG A 117 32.94 -2.80 -16.77
CA ARG A 117 32.63 -1.36 -16.61
C ARG A 117 31.12 -1.10 -16.69
N LYS A 118 30.45 -1.63 -17.73
CA LYS A 118 29.01 -1.47 -17.91
C LYS A 118 28.19 -2.07 -16.77
N PHE A 119 28.60 -3.23 -16.25
CA PHE A 119 27.93 -3.82 -15.09
C PHE A 119 28.05 -2.92 -13.86
N ARG A 120 29.23 -2.33 -13.60
CA ARG A 120 29.41 -1.39 -12.48
C ARG A 120 28.55 -0.13 -12.64
N GLU A 121 28.51 0.45 -13.83
CA GLU A 121 27.66 1.60 -14.14
C GLU A 121 26.17 1.29 -13.90
N GLN A 122 25.70 0.10 -14.30
CA GLN A 122 24.32 -0.36 -14.05
C GLN A 122 24.02 -0.56 -12.56
N TRP A 123 24.98 -1.09 -11.78
CA TRP A 123 24.83 -1.23 -10.33
C TRP A 123 24.74 0.14 -9.63
N GLU A 124 25.54 1.12 -10.06
CA GLU A 124 25.52 2.48 -9.52
C GLU A 124 24.25 3.26 -9.93
N GLU A 125 23.69 2.97 -11.10
CA GLU A 125 22.41 3.52 -11.53
C GLU A 125 21.24 2.92 -10.74
N ALA A 126 21.25 1.60 -10.51
CA ALA A 126 20.26 0.92 -9.67
C ALA A 126 20.30 1.40 -8.21
N ASP A 127 21.49 1.63 -7.63
CA ASP A 127 21.61 2.19 -6.27
C ASP A 127 21.09 3.64 -6.20
N ARG A 128 21.34 4.46 -7.22
CA ARG A 128 20.77 5.81 -7.31
C ARG A 128 19.25 5.79 -7.45
N GLU A 129 18.71 4.88 -8.25
CA GLU A 129 17.26 4.74 -8.41
C GLU A 129 16.60 4.23 -7.12
N ALA A 130 17.23 3.30 -6.40
CA ALA A 130 16.76 2.84 -5.10
C ALA A 130 16.80 3.93 -4.02
N LYS A 131 17.76 4.87 -4.08
CA LYS A 131 17.77 6.05 -3.20
C LYS A 131 16.64 7.01 -3.54
N ARG A 132 16.43 7.30 -4.84
CA ARG A 132 15.32 8.13 -5.32
C ARG A 132 13.95 7.53 -5.02
N SER A 133 13.80 6.20 -5.07
CA SER A 133 12.54 5.54 -4.71
C SER A 133 12.26 5.66 -3.22
N LYS A 134 13.28 5.51 -2.37
CA LYS A 134 13.15 5.70 -0.91
C LYS A 134 12.80 7.15 -0.53
N GLU A 135 13.36 8.13 -1.22
CA GLU A 135 12.97 9.55 -1.04
C GLU A 135 11.50 9.75 -1.41
N LYS A 136 11.06 9.23 -2.57
CA LYS A 136 9.64 9.27 -2.99
C LYS A 136 8.71 8.52 -2.04
N GLU A 137 9.16 7.43 -1.41
CA GLU A 137 8.40 6.71 -0.39
C GLU A 137 8.22 7.55 0.89
N GLY A 138 9.23 8.34 1.26
CA GLY A 138 9.14 9.34 2.33
C GLY A 138 8.06 10.38 2.04
N ASP A 139 8.06 10.94 0.82
CA ASP A 139 7.05 11.89 0.36
C ASP A 139 5.65 11.25 0.35
N TYR A 140 5.53 9.98 -0.06
CA TYR A 140 4.24 9.27 -0.06
C TYR A 140 3.64 9.11 1.34
N LEU A 141 4.46 8.86 2.37
CA LEU A 141 3.98 8.77 3.75
C LEU A 141 3.48 10.12 4.27
N GLU A 142 4.12 11.23 3.89
CA GLU A 142 3.68 12.58 4.24
C GLU A 142 2.38 12.93 3.52
N MET A 143 2.30 12.68 2.21
CA MET A 143 1.07 12.86 1.43
C MET A 143 -0.09 12.08 2.05
N ARG A 144 0.14 10.82 2.44
CA ARG A 144 -0.89 10.00 3.09
C ARG A 144 -1.32 10.54 4.46
N ARG A 145 -0.41 11.15 5.22
CA ARG A 145 -0.73 11.82 6.49
C ARG A 145 -1.59 13.06 6.25
N LEU A 146 -1.26 13.87 5.24
CA LEU A 146 -2.03 15.05 4.86
C LEU A 146 -3.44 14.66 4.38
N GLU A 147 -3.55 13.68 3.49
CA GLU A 147 -4.85 13.15 3.04
C GLU A 147 -5.70 12.62 4.20
N ALA A 148 -5.07 11.95 5.17
CA ALA A 148 -5.78 11.44 6.34
C ALA A 148 -6.30 12.59 7.23
N LYS A 149 -5.51 13.66 7.41
CA LYS A 149 -5.92 14.87 8.14
C LYS A 149 -7.07 15.58 7.44
N GLU A 150 -7.00 15.75 6.11
CA GLU A 150 -8.09 16.35 5.33
C GLU A 150 -9.37 15.52 5.40
N LYS A 151 -9.30 14.20 5.18
CA LYS A 151 -10.46 13.31 5.30
C LYS A 151 -11.06 13.30 6.70
N LYS A 152 -10.25 13.47 7.75
CA LYS A 152 -10.73 13.59 9.12
C LYS A 152 -11.47 14.92 9.30
N ALA A 153 -10.88 16.03 8.87
CA ALA A 153 -11.52 17.35 8.89
C ALA A 153 -12.84 17.39 8.10
N GLU A 154 -12.93 16.69 6.97
CA GLU A 154 -14.18 16.55 6.20
C GLU A 154 -15.27 15.79 6.95
N ARG A 155 -14.91 14.71 7.65
CA ARG A 155 -15.86 13.95 8.49
C ARG A 155 -16.34 14.77 9.67
N ASP A 156 -15.44 15.50 10.31
CA ASP A 156 -15.78 16.39 11.42
C ASP A 156 -16.69 17.52 10.94
N LEU A 157 -16.43 18.07 9.75
CA LEU A 157 -17.28 19.08 9.14
C LEU A 157 -18.68 18.54 8.83
N ASP A 158 -18.82 17.34 8.25
CA ASP A 158 -20.14 16.72 8.03
C ASP A 158 -20.88 16.44 9.34
N SER A 159 -20.15 15.95 10.35
CA SER A 159 -20.69 15.72 11.70
C SER A 159 -21.18 17.02 12.34
N ALA A 160 -20.38 18.08 12.26
CA ALA A 160 -20.69 19.40 12.80
C ALA A 160 -21.86 20.07 12.06
N GLN A 161 -21.94 19.92 10.73
CA GLN A 161 -23.10 20.37 9.95
C GLN A 161 -24.38 19.62 10.36
N ARG A 162 -24.27 18.31 10.61
CA ARG A 162 -25.39 17.48 11.07
C ARG A 162 -25.88 17.87 12.45
N THR A 163 -24.97 18.16 13.39
CA THR A 163 -25.35 18.63 14.73
C THR A 163 -25.96 20.02 14.68
N ALA A 164 -25.40 20.94 13.87
CA ALA A 164 -25.94 22.29 13.70
C ALA A 164 -27.36 22.28 13.13
N GLU A 165 -27.63 21.47 12.10
CA GLU A 165 -28.99 21.32 11.54
C GLU A 165 -29.95 20.77 12.60
N ARG A 166 -29.55 19.71 13.31
CA ARG A 166 -30.38 19.12 14.38
C ARG A 166 -30.68 20.11 15.51
N LEU A 167 -29.68 20.88 15.94
CA LEU A 167 -29.86 21.88 17.00
C LEU A 167 -30.73 23.05 16.53
N ALA A 168 -30.58 23.48 15.28
CA ALA A 168 -31.43 24.50 14.68
C ALA A 168 -32.89 24.01 14.52
N GLU A 169 -33.10 22.74 14.18
CA GLU A 169 -34.43 22.12 14.16
C GLU A 169 -35.05 22.11 15.56
N THR A 170 -34.31 21.67 16.60
CA THR A 170 -34.80 21.69 17.98
C THR A 170 -35.13 23.10 18.47
N GLU A 171 -34.33 24.11 18.12
CA GLU A 171 -34.66 25.49 18.46
C GLU A 171 -35.88 26.02 17.71
N ALA A 172 -36.11 25.58 16.47
CA ALA A 172 -37.29 25.97 15.70
C ALA A 172 -38.57 25.32 16.26
N GLU A 173 -38.46 24.09 16.78
CA GLU A 173 -39.51 23.39 17.53
C GLU A 173 -39.81 24.11 18.86
N ASP A 174 -38.77 24.44 19.63
CA ASP A 174 -38.90 25.19 20.90
C ASP A 174 -39.52 26.57 20.70
N LYS A 175 -39.19 27.24 19.58
CA LYS A 175 -39.76 28.55 19.19
C LYS A 175 -41.16 28.43 18.57
N GLY A 176 -41.70 27.22 18.39
CA GLY A 176 -43.07 26.98 17.92
C GLY A 176 -43.35 27.43 16.48
N THR A 177 -42.32 27.65 15.66
CA THR A 177 -42.52 28.00 14.24
C THR A 177 -43.00 26.77 13.47
N PRO A 178 -44.18 26.81 12.80
CA PRO A 178 -44.61 25.74 11.91
C PRO A 178 -43.55 25.56 10.82
N GLN A 179 -42.98 24.37 10.70
CA GLN A 179 -42.05 24.08 9.60
C GLN A 179 -42.85 24.13 8.29
N PRO A 180 -42.56 25.07 7.36
CA PRO A 180 -43.09 25.00 6.02
C PRO A 180 -42.59 23.71 5.38
N VAL A 181 -43.51 22.97 4.77
CA VAL A 181 -43.28 21.64 4.19
C VAL A 181 -42.23 21.68 3.05
N GLU A 182 -41.94 22.87 2.52
CA GLU A 182 -40.95 23.11 1.47
C GLU A 182 -40.19 24.40 1.77
N ARG A 183 -39.27 24.37 2.74
CA ARG A 183 -38.25 25.44 2.83
C ARG A 183 -37.29 25.25 1.66
N PRO A 184 -37.14 26.23 0.75
CA PRO A 184 -36.05 26.21 -0.21
C PRO A 184 -34.74 25.95 0.53
N TRP A 185 -33.90 25.07 -0.01
CA TRP A 185 -32.57 24.80 0.55
C TRP A 185 -31.72 26.08 0.68
N LYS A 186 -32.13 27.15 -0.01
CA LYS A 186 -31.56 28.48 0.03
C LYS A 186 -31.75 29.24 1.35
N ASP A 187 -32.80 28.94 2.10
CA ASP A 187 -33.12 29.64 3.37
C ASP A 187 -32.37 29.07 4.58
N VAL A 188 -31.57 28.02 4.36
CA VAL A 188 -30.75 27.38 5.38
C VAL A 188 -29.47 28.20 5.59
N ASN A 189 -28.98 28.28 6.83
CA ASN A 189 -27.73 28.97 7.14
C ASN A 189 -26.58 28.44 6.27
N ILE A 190 -25.83 29.37 5.67
CA ILE A 190 -24.69 29.15 4.78
C ILE A 190 -23.74 28.06 5.32
N LEU A 191 -23.50 28.03 6.64
CA LEU A 191 -22.58 27.09 7.30
C LEU A 191 -22.94 25.60 7.10
N TRP A 192 -24.24 25.25 7.01
CA TRP A 192 -24.70 23.87 6.76
C TRP A 192 -25.61 23.75 5.52
N ARG A 193 -25.70 24.81 4.72
CA ARG A 193 -26.43 24.85 3.44
C ARG A 193 -25.88 23.87 2.42
N THR A 194 -24.57 23.59 2.45
CA THR A 194 -23.92 22.55 1.62
C THR A 194 -24.58 21.19 1.82
N ARG A 195 -24.99 20.86 3.06
CA ARG A 195 -25.66 19.60 3.39
C ARG A 195 -27.09 19.56 2.85
N ALA A 196 -27.82 20.67 2.96
CA ALA A 196 -29.14 20.82 2.36
C ALA A 196 -29.10 20.70 0.83
N ARG A 197 -28.10 21.34 0.18
CA ARG A 197 -27.83 21.20 -1.26
C ARG A 197 -27.52 19.76 -1.64
N ARG A 198 -26.62 19.06 -0.92
CA ARG A 198 -26.33 17.63 -1.15
C ARG A 198 -27.58 16.77 -1.04
N ARG A 199 -28.44 17.01 -0.04
CA ARG A 199 -29.73 16.32 0.09
C ARG A 199 -30.64 16.57 -1.10
N ALA A 200 -30.76 17.82 -1.56
CA ALA A 200 -31.56 18.17 -2.72
C ALA A 200 -31.03 17.50 -4.01
N VAL A 201 -29.72 17.52 -4.22
CA VAL A 201 -29.06 16.84 -5.37
C VAL A 201 -29.30 15.34 -5.33
N ILE A 202 -29.12 14.68 -4.18
CA ILE A 202 -29.37 13.23 -4.04
C ILE A 202 -30.85 12.90 -4.28
N MET A 203 -31.76 13.72 -3.76
CA MET A 203 -33.20 13.52 -3.96
C MET A 203 -33.57 13.67 -5.44
N HIS A 204 -33.00 14.65 -6.11
CA HIS A 204 -33.16 14.88 -7.55
C HIS A 204 -32.56 13.74 -8.37
N GLU A 205 -31.32 13.32 -8.12
CA GLU A 205 -30.69 12.17 -8.80
C GLU A 205 -31.50 10.88 -8.60
N LYS A 206 -32.01 10.66 -7.38
CA LYS A 206 -32.87 9.51 -7.07
C LYS A 206 -34.21 9.59 -7.80
N GLN A 207 -34.79 10.78 -7.92
CA GLN A 207 -36.00 11.03 -8.69
C GLN A 207 -35.74 10.76 -10.17
N GLN A 208 -34.67 11.33 -10.75
CA GLN A 208 -34.24 11.06 -12.12
C GLN A 208 -34.00 9.58 -12.37
N ARG A 209 -33.36 8.88 -11.44
CA ARG A 209 -33.13 7.43 -11.55
C ARG A 209 -34.45 6.66 -11.52
N ARG A 210 -35.41 7.08 -10.70
CA ARG A 210 -36.76 6.49 -10.67
C ARG A 210 -37.50 6.74 -11.97
N GLU A 211 -37.46 7.96 -12.49
CA GLU A 211 -38.08 8.33 -13.77
C GLU A 211 -37.45 7.55 -14.94
N LEU A 212 -36.12 7.46 -14.99
CA LEU A 212 -35.39 6.64 -15.96
C LEU A 212 -35.80 5.16 -15.84
N ASN A 213 -35.76 4.60 -14.64
CA ASN A 213 -36.14 3.20 -14.42
C ASN A 213 -37.61 2.93 -14.79
N ASN A 214 -38.53 3.87 -14.51
CA ASN A 214 -39.93 3.77 -14.90
C ASN A 214 -40.09 3.85 -16.42
N SER A 215 -39.35 4.74 -17.10
CA SER A 215 -39.36 4.86 -18.57
C SER A 215 -38.72 3.67 -19.28
N ILE A 216 -37.77 2.98 -18.64
CA ILE A 216 -37.16 1.74 -19.16
C ILE A 216 -38.11 0.57 -18.90
N ALA A 217 -38.76 0.52 -17.74
CA ALA A 217 -39.73 -0.52 -17.38
C ALA A 217 -40.95 -0.50 -18.31
N SER A 218 -41.41 0.68 -18.76
CA SER A 218 -42.45 0.80 -19.79
C SER A 218 -41.98 0.39 -21.20
N ARG A 219 -40.67 0.21 -21.41
CA ARG A 219 -40.06 -0.19 -22.70
C ARG A 219 -39.57 -1.65 -22.70
N LEU A 220 -39.76 -2.41 -21.62
CA LEU A 220 -39.33 -3.81 -21.56
C LEU A 220 -40.28 -4.70 -22.38
N PRO A 221 -39.80 -5.42 -23.41
CA PRO A 221 -40.63 -6.20 -24.33
C PRO A 221 -41.48 -7.30 -23.68
N THR A 222 -41.24 -7.65 -22.42
CA THR A 222 -41.96 -8.73 -21.71
C THR A 222 -43.25 -8.28 -21.03
N LEU A 223 -43.54 -6.97 -20.99
CA LEU A 223 -44.75 -6.40 -20.35
C LEU A 223 -45.58 -5.52 -21.31
N ALA A 224 -45.12 -5.29 -22.54
CA ALA A 224 -45.95 -4.72 -23.57
C ALA A 224 -47.03 -5.76 -23.90
N ALA A 225 -48.29 -5.44 -23.62
CA ALA A 225 -49.40 -6.22 -24.16
C ALA A 225 -49.26 -6.22 -25.69
N ASP A 226 -49.51 -7.37 -26.32
CA ASP A 226 -49.51 -7.56 -27.77
C ASP A 226 -50.63 -6.73 -28.43
N ASP A 227 -50.51 -5.40 -28.42
CA ASP A 227 -51.38 -4.50 -29.18
C ASP A 227 -50.61 -4.04 -30.45
N ASP A 228 -51.12 -4.52 -31.59
CA ASP A 228 -50.66 -4.28 -32.96
C ASP A 228 -50.72 -2.79 -33.38
N ASP A 229 -49.75 -1.97 -32.97
CA ASP A 229 -49.55 -0.64 -33.57
C ASP A 229 -48.09 -0.43 -34.02
N GLU A 230 -47.82 -0.66 -35.31
CA GLU A 230 -46.54 -0.42 -36.01
C GLU A 230 -46.08 1.07 -36.00
N GLU A 231 -46.78 1.94 -35.28
CA GLU A 231 -46.48 3.37 -35.18
C GLU A 231 -45.45 3.76 -34.10
N ASP A 232 -45.18 2.90 -33.12
CA ASP A 232 -44.36 3.24 -31.95
C ASP A 232 -42.86 3.27 -32.27
N ASP A 233 -42.37 2.28 -33.03
CA ASP A 233 -40.96 2.19 -33.46
C ASP A 233 -40.52 3.39 -34.32
N SER A 234 -41.46 3.97 -35.07
CA SER A 234 -41.21 5.10 -35.95
C SER A 234 -41.03 6.44 -35.19
N LYS A 235 -41.67 6.59 -34.03
CA LYS A 235 -41.63 7.82 -33.21
C LYS A 235 -40.36 7.88 -32.34
N VAL A 236 -39.90 6.72 -31.86
CA VAL A 236 -38.63 6.55 -31.15
C VAL A 236 -37.43 6.84 -32.05
N ALA A 237 -37.44 6.36 -33.30
CA ALA A 237 -36.39 6.64 -34.29
C ALA A 237 -36.31 8.14 -34.67
N GLN A 238 -37.40 8.89 -34.50
CA GLN A 238 -37.47 10.33 -34.74
C GLN A 238 -37.08 11.17 -33.51
N GLY A 239 -36.71 10.55 -32.39
CA GLY A 239 -36.25 11.25 -31.18
C GLY A 239 -37.35 12.05 -30.45
N ARG A 240 -38.63 11.85 -30.80
CA ARG A 240 -39.74 12.67 -30.31
C ARG A 240 -40.08 12.39 -28.84
N ASP A 241 -39.90 11.15 -28.40
CA ASP A 241 -40.25 10.70 -27.03
C ASP A 241 -39.07 10.76 -26.05
N LEU A 242 -37.90 11.21 -26.51
CA LEU A 242 -36.74 11.52 -25.65
C LEU A 242 -36.75 12.96 -25.14
N ALA A 243 -37.53 13.85 -25.76
CA ALA A 243 -37.55 15.27 -25.43
C ALA A 243 -37.99 15.56 -23.98
N PRO A 244 -39.02 14.93 -23.39
CA PRO A 244 -39.45 15.25 -22.03
C PRO A 244 -38.47 14.78 -20.94
N PHE A 245 -37.56 13.84 -21.26
CA PHE A 245 -36.60 13.29 -20.33
C PHE A 245 -35.32 14.13 -20.22
N TYR A 246 -34.95 14.85 -21.29
CA TYR A 246 -33.74 15.67 -21.33
C TYR A 246 -34.00 17.12 -20.91
N THR A 247 -35.22 17.65 -21.11
CA THR A 247 -35.53 19.06 -20.81
C THR A 247 -35.70 19.36 -19.32
N SER A 248 -36.16 18.41 -18.51
CA SER A 248 -36.14 18.53 -17.03
C SER A 248 -34.76 18.27 -16.42
N LEU A 249 -33.77 17.91 -17.24
CA LEU A 249 -32.41 17.58 -16.82
C LEU A 249 -31.50 18.83 -16.73
N GLU A 250 -31.82 19.89 -17.47
CA GLU A 250 -30.92 21.04 -17.68
C GLU A 250 -31.31 22.28 -16.86
N ASP A 251 -32.58 22.49 -16.52
CA ASP A 251 -33.05 23.79 -15.98
C ASP A 251 -32.97 23.95 -14.45
N ASP A 252 -32.94 22.87 -13.65
CA ASP A 252 -33.07 23.00 -12.18
C ASP A 252 -31.75 22.97 -11.39
N LEU A 253 -30.61 22.72 -12.05
CA LEU A 253 -29.31 22.50 -11.37
C LEU A 253 -28.39 23.73 -11.33
N VAL A 254 -28.75 24.83 -12.00
CA VAL A 254 -27.85 25.98 -12.24
C VAL A 254 -28.27 27.22 -11.44
N ASP A 255 -28.95 27.04 -10.32
CA ASP A 255 -29.04 28.10 -9.31
C ASP A 255 -27.76 28.07 -8.45
N GLU A 256 -26.63 28.40 -9.08
CA GLU A 256 -25.35 28.58 -8.40
C GLU A 256 -25.45 29.77 -7.44
N ASP A 257 -25.53 29.46 -6.15
CA ASP A 257 -25.48 30.46 -5.10
C ASP A 257 -24.03 30.94 -4.92
N PRO A 258 -23.72 32.20 -5.26
CA PRO A 258 -22.36 32.71 -5.18
C PRO A 258 -21.84 32.72 -3.73
N GLU A 259 -22.70 32.91 -2.72
CA GLU A 259 -22.28 32.92 -1.31
C GLU A 259 -21.84 31.52 -0.84
N LEU A 260 -22.53 30.48 -1.32
CA LEU A 260 -22.15 29.10 -1.05
C LEU A 260 -20.86 28.72 -1.76
N ALA A 261 -20.67 29.19 -3.00
CA ALA A 261 -19.44 28.95 -3.77
C ALA A 261 -18.23 29.63 -3.11
N GLU A 262 -18.39 30.86 -2.61
CA GLU A 262 -17.36 31.56 -1.83
C GLU A 262 -17.03 30.83 -0.51
N PHE A 263 -18.03 30.26 0.15
CA PHE A 263 -17.81 29.43 1.33
C PHE A 263 -17.11 28.12 0.98
N GLU A 264 -17.54 27.42 -0.07
CA GLU A 264 -16.92 26.17 -0.54
C GLU A 264 -15.49 26.36 -1.05
N ALA A 265 -15.15 27.55 -1.55
CA ALA A 265 -13.79 27.92 -1.96
C ALA A 265 -12.80 28.02 -0.79
N GLN A 266 -13.28 28.18 0.45
CA GLN A 266 -12.42 28.18 1.62
C GLN A 266 -11.96 26.75 1.97
N PRO A 267 -10.73 26.58 2.49
CA PRO A 267 -10.24 25.27 2.88
C PRO A 267 -11.16 24.65 3.95
N VAL A 268 -11.31 23.32 3.90
CA VAL A 268 -12.08 22.51 4.87
C VAL A 268 -11.82 22.93 6.34
N PRO A 269 -10.56 23.11 6.80
CA PRO A 269 -10.30 23.50 8.19
C PRO A 269 -10.90 24.86 8.58
N GLU A 270 -10.85 25.87 7.71
CA GLU A 270 -11.43 27.19 8.02
C GLU A 270 -12.96 27.14 8.11
N ARG A 271 -13.59 26.37 7.22
CA ARG A 271 -15.03 26.13 7.27
C ARG A 271 -15.44 25.43 8.57
N LEU A 272 -14.67 24.43 8.98
CA LEU A 272 -14.90 23.72 10.25
C LEU A 272 -14.77 24.67 11.45
N GLN A 273 -13.72 25.49 11.51
CA GLN A 273 -13.53 26.47 12.58
C GLN A 273 -14.68 27.48 12.68
N LYS A 274 -15.17 28.00 11.56
CA LYS A 274 -16.34 28.91 11.54
C LYS A 274 -17.61 28.24 12.06
N LEU A 275 -17.78 26.95 11.77
CA LEU A 275 -18.95 26.22 12.23
C LEU A 275 -18.84 25.84 13.71
N LEU A 276 -17.65 25.48 14.18
CA LEU A 276 -17.39 25.19 15.60
C LEU A 276 -17.56 26.44 16.47
N THR A 277 -17.03 27.59 16.05
CA THR A 277 -17.24 28.87 16.74
C THR A 277 -18.73 29.22 16.81
N PHE A 278 -19.46 29.09 15.70
CA PHE A 278 -20.90 29.28 15.68
C PHE A 278 -21.66 28.35 16.64
N LEU A 279 -21.29 27.06 16.69
CA LEU A 279 -21.89 26.08 17.60
C LEU A 279 -21.64 26.42 19.07
N ARG A 280 -20.47 26.98 19.41
CA ARG A 280 -20.15 27.43 20.77
C ARG A 280 -20.90 28.72 21.12
N ASP A 281 -20.89 29.71 20.24
CA ASP A 281 -21.47 31.03 20.53
C ASP A 281 -23.01 31.00 20.61
N LYS A 282 -23.67 30.19 19.78
CA LYS A 282 -25.14 30.15 19.73
C LYS A 282 -25.75 29.01 20.53
N PHE A 283 -25.17 27.82 20.44
CA PHE A 283 -25.74 26.62 21.05
C PHE A 283 -24.99 26.17 22.30
N HIS A 284 -23.83 26.77 22.62
CA HIS A 284 -22.92 26.35 23.69
C HIS A 284 -22.55 24.87 23.58
N TYR A 285 -22.37 24.38 22.36
CA TYR A 285 -22.12 22.97 22.07
C TYR A 285 -20.67 22.76 21.63
N CYS A 286 -20.00 21.76 22.21
CA CYS A 286 -18.70 21.28 21.73
C CYS A 286 -18.87 19.95 20.99
N LEU A 287 -18.39 19.89 19.74
CA LEU A 287 -18.44 18.68 18.91
C LEU A 287 -17.58 17.55 19.50
N TYR A 288 -16.38 17.89 19.99
CA TYR A 288 -15.40 16.91 20.48
C TYR A 288 -15.78 16.34 21.86
N CYS A 289 -16.33 17.18 22.76
CA CYS A 289 -16.86 16.70 24.04
C CYS A 289 -18.24 16.02 23.90
N GLY A 290 -18.98 16.31 22.83
CA GLY A 290 -20.32 15.79 22.59
C GLY A 290 -21.41 16.34 23.51
N TYR A 291 -21.12 17.41 24.27
CA TYR A 291 -22.01 17.96 25.29
C TYR A 291 -22.45 19.39 24.98
N ARG A 292 -23.70 19.70 25.35
CA ARG A 292 -24.28 21.05 25.31
C ARG A 292 -24.16 21.68 26.69
N TYR A 293 -23.32 22.70 26.81
CA TYR A 293 -23.08 23.40 28.05
C TYR A 293 -24.20 24.41 28.33
N PRO A 294 -24.56 24.61 29.60
CA PRO A 294 -25.52 25.64 29.99
C PRO A 294 -24.92 27.05 30.00
N ASP A 295 -23.59 27.16 30.16
CA ASP A 295 -22.88 28.44 30.34
C ASP A 295 -22.12 28.88 29.08
N ALA A 296 -22.10 30.19 28.84
CA ALA A 296 -21.43 30.81 27.68
C ALA A 296 -19.90 30.68 27.70
N GLU A 297 -19.31 30.46 28.87
CA GLU A 297 -17.86 30.37 29.06
C GLU A 297 -17.33 28.94 28.85
N LEU A 298 -18.20 27.94 28.62
CA LEU A 298 -17.84 26.53 28.43
C LEU A 298 -16.82 26.03 29.48
N GLU A 299 -17.14 26.21 30.77
CA GLU A 299 -16.29 25.75 31.87
C GLU A 299 -15.95 24.26 31.71
N GLY A 300 -14.67 23.96 31.49
CA GLY A 300 -14.15 22.59 31.35
C GLY A 300 -13.94 22.09 29.92
N CYS A 301 -14.17 22.90 28.89
CA CYS A 301 -13.80 22.54 27.51
C CYS A 301 -12.38 23.05 27.17
N PRO A 302 -11.44 22.16 26.79
CA PRO A 302 -10.03 22.52 26.64
C PRO A 302 -9.72 23.39 25.42
N GLY A 303 -10.63 23.48 24.43
CA GLY A 303 -10.41 24.32 23.25
C GLY A 303 -11.53 24.30 22.23
N VAL A 304 -11.28 24.88 21.06
CA VAL A 304 -12.21 24.92 19.90
C VAL A 304 -11.80 23.88 18.85
N SER A 305 -10.52 23.53 18.79
CA SER A 305 -9.96 22.59 17.82
C SER A 305 -9.85 21.18 18.37
N GLU A 306 -9.77 20.20 17.48
CA GLU A 306 -9.56 18.79 17.85
C GLU A 306 -8.25 18.59 18.61
N GLU A 307 -7.18 19.28 18.20
CA GLU A 307 -5.82 19.14 18.75
C GLU A 307 -5.75 19.54 20.24
N GLU A 308 -6.70 20.35 20.71
CA GLU A 308 -6.80 20.75 22.11
C GLU A 308 -7.54 19.71 22.98
N HIS A 309 -8.16 18.70 22.37
CA HIS A 309 -8.94 17.66 23.05
C HIS A 309 -8.32 16.25 23.00
N ASP A 310 -7.26 16.03 22.20
CA ASP A 310 -6.44 14.80 22.19
C ASP A 310 -5.47 14.75 23.39
#